data_AF-A0A835LYX8-F1
#
_entry.id   AF-A0A835LYX8-F1
#
_cell.length_a   1.000
_cell.length_b   1.000
_cell.length_c   1.000
_cell.angle_alpha   90.00
_cell.angle_beta   90.00
_cell.angle_gamma   90.00
#
_symmetry.space_group_name_H-M   'P 1'
#
loop_
_entity.id
_entity.type
_entity.pdbx_description
1 polymer ?
#
loop_
_entity_poly.entity_id
_entity_poly.type
_entity_poly.pdbx_seq_one_letter_code
_entity_poly.pdbx_strand_id
1 'polypeptide(L)'
;MILTSAYAHELPRYGLDVSLTNYSVAYCTGLLLARRVLKTIEMDKEYEGNVEATGEDFSIEPTDSKRPFHALLDVGLIRTTTGNRVFGALKGGLDGGVDISYSDKRFAGFKKEDK
;
A
#
# COMPACT_ATOMS: atom_id res chain seq x y z
N MET A 1 9.94 -17.33 6.57
CA MET A 1 9.92 -16.43 7.74
C MET A 1 9.11 -15.19 7.36
N ILE A 2 8.23 -14.69 8.23
CA ILE A 2 7.40 -13.51 7.98
C ILE A 2 8.02 -12.33 8.73
N LEU A 3 8.30 -11.21 8.05
CA LEU A 3 8.86 -10.01 8.69
C LEU A 3 7.82 -9.27 9.53
N THR A 4 6.67 -8.96 8.93
CA THR A 4 5.49 -8.38 9.60
C THR A 4 4.21 -8.82 8.89
N SER A 5 3.07 -8.64 9.55
CA SER A 5 1.75 -8.93 8.99
C SER A 5 0.72 -7.89 9.42
N ALA A 6 -0.31 -7.69 8.60
CA ALA A 6 -1.48 -6.91 8.93
C ALA A 6 -2.73 -7.57 8.36
N TYR A 7 -3.81 -7.59 9.13
CA TYR A 7 -5.08 -8.19 8.74
C TYR A 7 -6.22 -7.18 8.83
N ALA A 8 -7.19 -7.29 7.91
CA ALA A 8 -8.35 -6.40 7.88
C ALA A 8 -9.20 -6.45 9.16
N HIS A 9 -9.23 -7.58 9.88
CA HIS A 9 -9.94 -7.71 11.15
C HIS A 9 -9.30 -6.93 12.31
N GLU A 10 -8.12 -6.35 12.10
CA GLU A 10 -7.49 -5.44 13.06
C GLU A 10 -7.96 -3.99 12.88
N LEU A 11 -8.54 -3.64 11.71
CA LEU A 11 -8.96 -2.28 11.39
C LEU A 11 -10.05 -1.68 12.31
N PRO A 12 -10.96 -2.46 12.92
CA PRO A 12 -11.87 -1.93 13.94
C PRO A 12 -11.14 -1.23 15.10
N ARG A 13 -9.90 -1.64 15.42
CA ARG A 13 -9.08 -0.96 16.45
C ARG A 13 -8.70 0.47 16.08
N TYR A 14 -8.80 0.82 14.80
CA TYR A 14 -8.48 2.13 14.25
C TYR A 14 -9.76 2.89 13.81
N GLY A 15 -10.95 2.44 14.24
CA GLY A 15 -12.22 3.11 13.98
C GLY A 15 -12.93 2.70 12.68
N LEU A 16 -12.52 1.61 12.04
CA LEU A 16 -13.20 1.09 10.85
C LEU A 16 -14.01 -0.17 11.19
N ASP A 17 -15.29 0.04 11.53
CA ASP A 17 -16.18 -1.00 12.06
C ASP A 17 -17.10 -1.65 11.02
N VAL A 18 -17.06 -1.19 9.77
CA VAL A 18 -17.95 -1.66 8.69
C VAL A 18 -17.19 -2.48 7.64
N SER A 19 -17.88 -3.42 6.99
CA SER A 19 -17.47 -4.18 5.79
C SER A 19 -15.95 -4.33 5.56
N LEU A 20 -15.34 -5.38 6.11
CA LEU A 20 -13.88 -5.60 6.08
C LEU A 20 -13.32 -6.22 4.79
N THR A 21 -14.05 -6.18 3.67
CA THR A 21 -13.68 -6.88 2.43
C THR A 21 -13.63 -6.00 1.18
N ASN A 22 -13.88 -4.70 1.32
CA ASN A 22 -13.95 -3.75 0.21
C ASN A 22 -12.56 -3.20 -0.20
N TYR A 23 -12.53 -2.35 -1.24
CA TYR A 23 -11.30 -1.77 -1.77
C TYR A 23 -10.60 -0.84 -0.75
N SER A 24 -11.36 0.01 -0.06
CA SER A 24 -10.85 0.93 0.95
C SER A 24 -10.18 0.19 2.12
N VAL A 25 -10.73 -0.94 2.53
CA VAL A 25 -10.15 -1.80 3.56
C VAL A 25 -8.84 -2.42 3.11
N ALA A 26 -8.74 -2.85 1.85
CA ALA A 26 -7.48 -3.33 1.31
C ALA A 26 -6.41 -2.23 1.35
N TYR A 27 -6.76 -1.00 0.97
CA TYR A 27 -5.89 0.17 1.09
C TYR A 27 -5.44 0.41 2.53
N CYS A 28 -6.37 0.52 3.49
CA CYS A 28 -6.04 0.72 4.90
C CYS A 28 -5.17 -0.42 5.47
N THR A 29 -5.39 -1.65 5.03
CA THR A 29 -4.58 -2.80 5.47
C THR A 29 -3.16 -2.73 4.90
N GLY A 30 -3.00 -2.33 3.63
CA GLY A 30 -1.70 -2.09 3.01
C GLY A 30 -0.93 -0.97 3.70
N LEU A 31 -1.61 0.14 4.01
CA LEU A 31 -1.05 1.26 4.77
C LEU A 31 -0.57 0.83 6.17
N LEU A 32 -1.40 0.08 6.88
CA LEU A 32 -1.05 -0.46 8.20
C LEU A 32 0.18 -1.38 8.12
N LEU A 33 0.25 -2.24 7.10
CA LEU A 33 1.40 -3.11 6.88
C LEU A 33 2.67 -2.29 6.62
N ALA A 34 2.61 -1.30 5.73
CA ALA A 34 3.75 -0.44 5.41
C ALA A 34 4.30 0.26 6.66
N ARG A 35 3.44 0.89 7.47
CA ARG A 35 3.86 1.54 8.72
C ARG A 35 4.45 0.55 9.73
N ARG A 36 3.94 -0.69 9.81
CA ARG A 36 4.50 -1.75 10.66
C ARG A 36 5.89 -2.19 10.19
N VAL A 37 6.07 -2.42 8.90
CA VAL A 37 7.37 -2.79 8.31
C VAL A 37 8.39 -1.70 8.62
N LEU A 38 8.10 -0.45 8.27
CA LEU A 38 9.03 0.67 8.45
C LEU A 38 9.39 0.90 9.91
N LYS A 39 8.42 0.74 10.83
CA LYS A 39 8.70 0.82 12.27
C LYS A 39 9.60 -0.30 12.76
N THR A 40 9.42 -1.52 12.23
CA THR A 40 10.24 -2.69 12.61
C THR A 40 11.69 -2.55 12.17
N ILE A 41 11.93 -1.87 11.04
CA ILE A 41 13.27 -1.62 10.49
C ILE A 41 13.82 -0.21 10.84
N GLU A 42 13.12 0.53 11.69
CA GLU A 42 13.50 1.87 12.18
C GLU A 42 13.66 2.93 11.07
N MET A 43 12.79 2.89 10.06
CA MET A 43 12.75 3.83 8.93
C MET A 43 11.43 4.61 8.84
N ASP A 44 10.58 4.50 9.86
CA ASP A 44 9.25 5.09 9.91
C ASP A 44 9.24 6.62 9.90
N LYS A 45 10.27 7.25 10.45
CA LYS A 45 10.45 8.71 10.46
C LYS A 45 11.10 9.26 9.20
N GLU A 46 11.92 8.46 8.54
CA GLU A 46 12.62 8.87 7.31
C GLU A 46 11.69 8.81 6.11
N TYR A 47 10.87 7.76 6.07
CA TYR A 47 9.89 7.52 5.04
C TYR A 47 8.49 7.57 5.65
N GLU A 48 7.94 8.78 5.80
CA GLU A 48 6.59 8.99 6.34
C GLU A 48 5.50 8.54 5.36
N GLY A 49 5.81 8.56 4.06
CA GLY A 49 4.86 8.26 2.99
C GLY A 49 4.01 9.49 2.64
N ASN A 50 2.83 9.26 2.09
CA ASN A 50 1.87 10.30 1.77
C ASN A 50 0.93 10.53 2.95
N VAL A 51 1.03 11.70 3.59
CA VAL A 51 0.22 12.07 4.77
C VAL A 51 -1.25 12.29 4.41
N GLU A 52 -1.52 12.81 3.22
CA GLU A 52 -2.88 13.07 2.73
C GLU A 52 -3.19 12.19 1.52
N ALA A 53 -4.16 11.29 1.66
CA ALA A 53 -4.57 10.39 0.57
C ALA A 53 -5.37 11.15 -0.51
N THR A 54 -4.67 11.88 -1.38
CA THR A 54 -5.25 12.64 -2.51
C THR A 54 -5.70 11.76 -3.67
N GLY A 55 -5.19 10.52 -3.74
CA GLY A 55 -5.42 9.59 -4.84
C GLY A 55 -4.47 9.78 -6.03
N GLU A 56 -3.54 10.71 -5.93
CA GLU A 56 -2.48 10.93 -6.92
C GLU A 56 -1.41 9.84 -6.85
N ASP A 57 -0.64 9.68 -7.92
CA ASP A 57 0.50 8.77 -7.93
C ASP A 57 1.55 9.25 -6.92
N PHE A 58 2.02 8.30 -6.10
CA PHE A 58 3.03 8.55 -5.09
C PHE A 58 4.12 7.51 -5.25
N SER A 59 5.36 8.00 -5.34
CA SER A 59 6.58 7.21 -5.34
C SER A 59 7.55 7.82 -4.35
N ILE A 60 8.25 6.97 -3.62
CA ILE A 60 9.20 7.41 -2.62
C ILE A 60 10.53 7.64 -3.31
N GLU A 61 11.06 8.84 -3.13
CA GLU A 61 12.41 9.16 -3.59
C GLU A 61 13.43 8.73 -2.53
N PRO A 62 14.56 8.13 -2.95
CA PRO A 62 15.60 7.73 -2.01
C PRO A 62 16.26 8.94 -1.35
N THR A 63 16.48 8.84 -0.04
CA THR A 63 17.30 9.78 0.72
C THR A 63 18.80 9.45 0.60
N ASP A 64 19.66 10.35 1.07
CA ASP A 64 21.11 10.17 1.08
C ASP A 64 21.60 9.10 2.09
N SER A 65 20.80 8.80 3.11
CA SER A 65 21.17 7.89 4.21
C SER A 65 20.88 6.42 3.91
N LYS A 66 19.61 6.08 3.73
CA LYS A 66 19.16 4.68 3.54
C LYS A 66 18.13 4.63 2.43
N ARG A 67 18.30 3.70 1.50
CA ARG A 67 17.30 3.45 0.45
C ARG A 67 15.97 2.96 1.04
N PRO A 68 14.82 3.31 0.44
CA PRO A 68 13.52 2.89 0.93
C PRO A 68 13.41 1.37 0.93
N PHE A 69 12.56 0.85 1.81
CA PHE A 69 12.32 -0.59 1.88
C PHE A 69 11.63 -1.05 0.59
N HIS A 70 12.34 -1.82 -0.22
CA HIS A 70 11.85 -2.33 -1.48
C HIS A 70 11.11 -3.66 -1.30
N ALA A 71 9.91 -3.75 -1.86
CA ALA A 71 9.09 -4.96 -1.86
C ALA A 71 8.49 -5.23 -3.25
N LEU A 72 8.10 -6.49 -3.48
CA LEU A 72 7.39 -6.92 -4.69
C LEU A 72 5.97 -7.34 -4.32
N LEU A 73 4.99 -6.95 -5.15
CA LEU A 73 3.62 -7.40 -5.00
C LEU A 73 3.48 -8.85 -5.47
N ASP A 74 3.12 -9.74 -4.55
CA ASP A 74 2.67 -11.10 -4.86
C ASP A 74 1.13 -11.15 -4.87
N VAL A 75 0.55 -11.44 -6.05
CA VAL A 75 -0.90 -11.59 -6.24
C VAL A 75 -1.38 -13.05 -6.12
N GLY A 76 -0.46 -14.00 -6.00
CA GLY A 76 -0.74 -15.43 -6.03
C GLY A 76 -1.48 -15.84 -7.30
N LEU A 77 -2.63 -16.51 -7.13
CA LEU A 77 -3.46 -17.02 -8.22
C LEU A 77 -4.55 -16.03 -8.68
N ILE A 78 -4.59 -14.83 -8.11
CA ILE A 78 -5.62 -13.84 -8.42
C ILE A 78 -5.37 -13.27 -9.82
N ARG A 79 -6.43 -13.19 -10.64
CA ARG A 79 -6.35 -12.54 -11.95
C ARG A 79 -6.11 -11.02 -11.79
N THR A 80 -5.13 -10.50 -12.50
CA THR A 80 -4.73 -9.09 -12.49
C THR A 80 -5.66 -8.19 -13.32
N THR A 81 -6.87 -7.96 -12.81
CA THR A 81 -7.84 -7.04 -13.42
C THR A 81 -7.72 -5.63 -12.86
N THR A 82 -7.92 -4.62 -13.71
CA THR A 82 -7.94 -3.21 -13.28
C THR A 82 -9.02 -2.98 -12.22
N GLY A 83 -8.68 -2.29 -11.13
CA GLY A 83 -9.58 -2.04 -10.00
C GLY A 83 -9.75 -3.20 -9.01
N ASN A 84 -8.98 -4.29 -9.15
CA ASN A 84 -8.98 -5.35 -8.13
C ASN A 84 -8.44 -4.83 -6.79
N ARG A 85 -9.05 -5.22 -5.67
CA ARG A 85 -8.65 -4.82 -4.31
C ARG A 85 -7.21 -5.13 -3.94
N VAL A 86 -6.56 -6.10 -4.59
CA VAL A 86 -5.11 -6.35 -4.39
C VAL A 86 -4.29 -5.10 -4.73
N PHE A 87 -4.72 -4.34 -5.73
CA PHE A 87 -4.09 -3.06 -6.10
C PHE A 87 -4.47 -1.92 -5.15
N GLY A 88 -5.56 -2.06 -4.40
CA GLY A 88 -5.86 -1.19 -3.25
C GLY A 88 -4.82 -1.37 -2.14
N ALA A 89 -4.50 -2.62 -1.78
CA ALA A 89 -3.44 -2.92 -0.82
C ALA A 89 -2.06 -2.45 -1.30
N LEU A 90 -1.76 -2.63 -2.59
CA LEU A 90 -0.55 -2.06 -3.22
C LEU A 90 -0.49 -0.54 -3.02
N LYS A 91 -1.57 0.17 -3.34
CA LYS A 91 -1.63 1.64 -3.22
C LYS A 91 -1.47 2.10 -1.77
N GLY A 92 -2.08 1.40 -0.82
CA GLY A 92 -1.87 1.66 0.61
C GLY A 92 -0.43 1.43 1.06
N GLY A 93 0.25 0.42 0.50
CA GLY A 93 1.67 0.16 0.77
C GLY A 93 2.58 1.29 0.28
N LEU A 94 2.35 1.77 -0.95
CA LEU A 94 3.06 2.88 -1.55
C LEU A 94 2.90 4.17 -0.73
N ASP A 95 1.64 4.55 -0.47
CA ASP A 95 1.32 5.73 0.33
C ASP A 95 1.83 5.60 1.77
N GLY A 96 2.06 4.39 2.26
CA GLY A 96 2.63 4.14 3.59
C GLY A 96 4.15 4.24 3.70
N GLY A 97 4.87 4.49 2.60
CA GLY A 97 6.32 4.65 2.61
C GLY A 97 7.11 3.39 2.23
N VAL A 98 6.47 2.37 1.63
CA VAL A 98 7.16 1.21 1.05
C VAL A 98 7.36 1.40 -0.45
N ASP A 99 8.58 1.15 -0.94
CA ASP A 99 8.87 1.15 -2.37
C ASP A 99 8.42 -0.17 -2.99
N ILE A 100 7.44 -0.11 -3.89
CA ILE A 100 6.92 -1.28 -4.60
C ILE A 100 6.90 -0.94 -6.08
N SER A 101 7.53 -1.75 -6.93
CA SER A 101 7.44 -1.51 -8.38
C SER A 101 6.02 -1.76 -8.90
N TYR A 102 5.43 -0.78 -9.57
CA TYR A 102 4.07 -0.87 -10.10
C TYR A 102 3.89 -0.18 -11.47
N SER A 103 2.73 -0.42 -12.08
CA SER A 103 2.20 0.39 -13.18
C SER A 103 0.80 0.86 -12.82
N ASP A 104 0.53 2.13 -13.06
CA ASP A 104 -0.75 2.80 -12.81
C ASP A 104 -1.95 2.20 -13.57
N LYS A 105 -1.70 1.45 -14.64
CA LYS A 105 -2.70 0.81 -15.52
C LYS A 105 -3.69 -0.12 -14.82
N ARG A 106 -3.37 -0.56 -13.59
CA ARG A 106 -4.19 -1.51 -12.81
C ARG A 106 -4.96 -0.87 -11.67
N PHE A 107 -4.73 0.41 -11.37
CA PHE A 107 -5.50 1.10 -10.35
C PHE A 107 -6.94 1.35 -10.77
N ALA A 108 -7.82 1.45 -9.77
CA ALA A 108 -9.20 1.86 -9.98
C ALA A 108 -9.23 3.27 -10.60
N GLY A 109 -10.10 3.48 -11.60
CA GLY A 109 -10.20 4.74 -12.32
C GLY A 109 -9.32 4.84 -13.58
N PHE A 110 -8.36 3.93 -13.79
CA PHE A 110 -7.58 3.91 -15.02
C PHE A 110 -8.43 3.59 -16.24
N LYS A 111 -8.38 4.47 -17.25
CA LYS A 111 -8.99 4.29 -18.56
C LYS A 111 -7.90 4.29 -19.63
N LYS A 112 -7.89 3.26 -20.47
CA LYS A 112 -6.88 3.10 -21.52
C LYS A 112 -6.99 4.19 -22.61
N GLU A 113 -8.19 4.72 -22.83
CA GLU A 113 -8.50 5.72 -23.87
C GLU A 113 -8.07 7.14 -23.47
N ASP A 114 -7.89 7.39 -22.17
CA ASP A 114 -7.51 8.69 -21.62
C ASP A 114 -5.97 8.86 -21.52
N LYS A 115 -5.20 7.91 -22.07
CA LYS A 115 -3.73 7.92 -22.18
C LYS A 115 -3.29 7.81 -23.63
#